data_AF-A0A7Y6E410-F1
#
_entry.id   AF-A0A7Y6E410-F1
#
_cell.length_a   1.000
_cell.length_b   1.000
_cell.length_c   1.000
_cell.angle_alpha   90.00
_cell.angle_beta   90.00
_cell.angle_gamma   90.00
#
_symmetry.space_group_name_H-M   'P 1'
#
loop_
_entity.id
_entity.type
_entity.pdbx_description
1 polymer ?
#
loop_
_entity_poly.entity_id
_entity_poly.type
_entity_poly.pdbx_seq_one_letter_code
_entity_poly.pdbx_strand_id
1 'polypeptide(L)'
;MTYTISGNYLASCSCDMLCGCAMDAKPRDAQGRSECRGMAVFHIAEGQSNGVDLSGVDFAFYNYFPSNLTSGNWKIGLVVDSDAGDEQAAALEQMLSGREGGPFAELAQLFGEYLGMERAKVELTDGETPGARVEGRTQVTYEPLRGPDGNPTTVKNAAFGFAPEFEVGRTHGRSDAFGLVFEANYGEAADNYEFSSEQPAEAPKGRG
;
A
#
# COMPACT_ATOMS: atom_id res chain seq x y z
N MET A 1 -22.18 -4.07 3.09
CA MET A 1 -21.85 -3.39 1.83
C MET A 1 -20.89 -4.27 1.06
N THR A 2 -20.85 -4.14 -0.27
CA THR A 2 -19.95 -4.93 -1.10
C THR A 2 -19.04 -4.04 -1.94
N TYR A 3 -17.74 -4.33 -1.88
CA TYR A 3 -16.73 -3.74 -2.74
C TYR A 3 -15.79 -4.80 -3.28
N THR A 4 -15.26 -4.54 -4.47
CA THR A 4 -14.13 -5.26 -5.05
C THR A 4 -13.27 -4.25 -5.80
N ILE A 5 -11.95 -4.31 -5.60
CA ILE A 5 -10.96 -3.53 -6.36
C ILE A 5 -9.78 -4.44 -6.72
N SER A 6 -9.28 -4.31 -7.94
CA SER A 6 -8.09 -5.01 -8.41
C SER A 6 -7.25 -4.12 -9.33
N GLY A 7 -5.96 -4.45 -9.43
CA GLY A 7 -5.04 -3.72 -10.29
C GLY A 7 -3.58 -3.89 -9.87
N ASN A 8 -2.79 -2.84 -10.06
CA ASN A 8 -1.37 -2.81 -9.77
C ASN A 8 -1.02 -1.81 -8.68
N TYR A 9 0.09 -2.06 -7.98
CA TYR A 9 0.58 -1.18 -6.95
C TYR A 9 2.10 -1.11 -6.91
N LEU A 10 2.60 -0.02 -6.34
CA LEU A 10 3.98 0.14 -5.91
C LEU A 10 3.98 0.67 -4.48
N ALA A 11 4.63 -0.06 -3.57
CA ALA A 11 4.92 0.41 -2.23
C ALA A 11 6.40 0.75 -2.05
N SER A 12 6.65 1.74 -1.21
CA SER A 12 7.97 2.21 -0.82
C SER A 12 8.00 2.48 0.68
N CYS A 13 9.10 2.12 1.34
CA CYS A 13 9.31 2.47 2.73
C CYS A 13 10.77 2.68 3.08
N SER A 14 10.99 3.17 4.31
CA SER A 14 12.30 3.42 4.89
C SER A 14 13.09 2.15 5.24
N CYS A 15 12.45 0.97 5.22
CA CYS A 15 13.08 -0.28 5.63
C CYS A 15 14.31 -0.62 4.79
N ASP A 16 15.20 -1.43 5.37
CA ASP A 16 16.28 -2.07 4.62
C ASP A 16 15.73 -3.15 3.67
N MET A 17 16.56 -3.63 2.74
CA MET A 17 16.17 -4.50 1.61
C MET A 17 15.36 -5.74 1.99
N LEU A 18 15.53 -6.26 3.22
CA LEU A 18 14.70 -7.33 3.73
C LEU A 18 13.66 -6.74 4.68
N CYS A 19 12.54 -6.29 4.10
CA CYS A 19 11.42 -5.77 4.87
C CYS A 19 10.81 -6.88 5.72
N GLY A 20 10.82 -6.71 7.05
CA GLY A 20 10.25 -7.67 7.98
C GLY A 20 8.72 -7.76 7.93
N CYS A 21 8.05 -6.74 7.38
CA CYS A 21 6.59 -6.63 7.39
C CYS A 21 5.90 -7.85 6.77
N ALA A 22 6.43 -8.36 5.65
CA ALA A 22 5.89 -9.53 4.95
C ALA A 22 5.75 -10.77 5.85
N MET A 23 6.58 -10.90 6.89
CA MET A 23 6.58 -12.03 7.82
C MET A 23 6.12 -11.64 9.24
N ASP A 24 5.53 -10.45 9.41
CA ASP A 24 5.25 -9.85 10.72
C ASP A 24 6.49 -9.74 11.62
N ALA A 25 7.67 -9.66 11.03
CA ALA A 25 8.89 -9.36 11.74
C ALA A 25 9.00 -7.86 11.99
N LYS A 26 9.68 -7.50 13.07
CA LYS A 26 9.89 -6.09 13.43
C LYS A 26 10.61 -5.35 12.29
N PRO A 27 10.11 -4.19 11.84
CA PRO A 27 10.79 -3.38 10.84
C PRO A 27 12.22 -3.03 11.25
N ARG A 28 13.08 -2.87 10.25
CA ARG A 28 14.45 -2.38 10.42
C ARG A 28 14.81 -1.51 9.22
N ASP A 29 15.15 -0.25 9.47
CA ASP A 29 15.72 0.61 8.45
C ASP A 29 17.25 0.57 8.44
N ALA A 30 17.85 1.24 7.45
CA ALA A 30 19.30 1.32 7.27
C ALA A 30 20.03 1.99 8.46
N GLN A 31 19.31 2.72 9.33
CA GLN A 31 19.86 3.32 10.56
C GLN A 31 19.63 2.42 11.79
N GLY A 32 19.06 1.23 11.60
CA GLY A 32 18.77 0.28 12.66
C GLY A 32 17.56 0.64 13.52
N ARG A 33 16.77 1.65 13.13
CA ARG A 33 15.51 1.98 13.82
C ARG A 33 14.50 0.87 13.54
N SER A 34 13.58 0.73 14.47
CA SER A 34 12.69 -0.41 14.60
C SER A 34 11.24 -0.08 14.23
N GLU A 35 11.08 0.89 13.34
CA GLU A 35 9.81 1.43 12.87
C GLU A 35 9.81 1.46 11.34
N CYS A 36 8.63 1.45 10.73
CA CYS A 36 8.45 1.61 9.29
C CYS A 36 7.71 2.91 9.03
N ARG A 37 8.22 3.72 8.10
CA ARG A 37 7.47 4.80 7.45
C ARG A 37 7.42 4.47 5.97
N GLY A 38 6.23 4.51 5.40
CA GLY A 38 6.03 4.07 4.03
C GLY A 38 4.81 4.66 3.36
N MET A 39 4.68 4.27 2.10
CA MET A 39 3.53 4.57 1.26
C MET A 39 3.33 3.43 0.27
N ALA A 40 2.10 3.27 -0.21
CA ALA A 40 1.75 2.41 -1.32
C ALA A 40 0.79 3.16 -2.25
N VAL A 41 1.16 3.30 -3.51
CA VAL A 41 0.26 3.81 -4.56
C VAL A 41 -0.37 2.63 -5.28
N PHE A 42 -1.68 2.70 -5.43
CA PHE A 42 -2.50 1.71 -6.11
C PHE A 42 -3.18 2.38 -7.30
N HIS A 43 -3.22 1.64 -8.40
CA HIS A 43 -4.09 1.94 -9.54
C HIS A 43 -5.20 0.89 -9.58
N ILE A 44 -6.45 1.34 -9.53
CA ILE A 44 -7.62 0.46 -9.66
C ILE A 44 -7.88 0.23 -11.14
N ALA A 45 -7.46 -0.92 -11.67
CA ALA A 45 -7.75 -1.30 -13.05
C ALA A 45 -9.24 -1.62 -13.22
N GLU A 46 -9.80 -2.37 -12.27
CA GLU A 46 -11.23 -2.70 -12.21
C GLU A 46 -11.71 -2.60 -10.76
N GLY A 47 -12.85 -1.96 -10.52
CA GLY A 47 -13.41 -1.97 -9.19
C GLY A 47 -14.72 -1.20 -9.03
N GLN A 48 -15.46 -1.57 -7.98
CA GLN A 48 -16.68 -0.87 -7.59
C GLN A 48 -16.92 -0.97 -6.09
N SER A 49 -17.64 0.00 -5.54
CA SER A 49 -18.11 -0.02 -4.15
C SER A 49 -19.54 0.49 -4.09
N ASN A 50 -20.47 -0.37 -3.65
CA ASN A 50 -21.90 -0.04 -3.54
C ASN A 50 -22.52 0.61 -4.79
N GLY A 51 -22.10 0.18 -5.98
CA GLY A 51 -22.57 0.71 -7.27
C GLY A 51 -21.83 1.94 -7.79
N VAL A 52 -20.84 2.47 -7.04
CA VAL A 52 -19.90 3.49 -7.53
C VAL A 52 -18.76 2.79 -8.27
N ASP A 53 -18.55 3.13 -9.54
CA ASP A 53 -17.40 2.67 -10.33
C ASP A 53 -16.12 3.37 -9.85
N LEU A 54 -15.10 2.58 -9.52
CA LEU A 54 -13.80 3.03 -9.03
C LEU A 54 -12.67 2.78 -10.04
N SER A 55 -13.00 2.24 -11.22
CA SER A 55 -12.01 1.92 -12.26
C SER A 55 -11.30 3.20 -12.74
N GLY A 56 -9.99 3.10 -12.92
CA GLY A 56 -9.11 4.19 -13.32
C GLY A 56 -8.73 5.16 -12.20
N VAL A 57 -9.18 4.94 -10.95
CA VAL A 57 -8.81 5.81 -9.83
C VAL A 57 -7.50 5.34 -9.21
N ASP A 58 -6.58 6.29 -9.04
CA ASP A 58 -5.37 6.10 -8.27
C ASP A 58 -5.56 6.57 -6.82
N PHE A 59 -4.94 5.87 -5.88
CA PHE A 59 -4.89 6.31 -4.48
C PHE A 59 -3.57 5.91 -3.83
N ALA A 60 -3.20 6.62 -2.77
CA ALA A 60 -2.03 6.36 -1.96
C ALA A 60 -2.41 6.08 -0.51
N PHE A 61 -1.83 5.03 0.05
CA PHE A 61 -1.92 4.66 1.45
C PHE A 61 -0.59 4.97 2.13
N TYR A 62 -0.59 5.86 3.11
CA TYR A 62 0.60 6.23 3.89
C TYR A 62 0.56 5.59 5.26
N ASN A 63 1.70 5.11 5.73
CA ASN A 63 1.77 4.37 6.98
C ASN A 63 2.95 4.77 7.87
N TYR A 64 2.70 4.72 9.17
CA TYR A 64 3.70 4.57 10.22
C TYR A 64 3.41 3.32 11.02
N PHE A 65 4.38 2.40 11.09
CA PHE A 65 4.31 1.21 11.95
C PHE A 65 5.40 1.31 13.03
N PRO A 66 5.03 1.41 14.32
CA PRO A 66 5.99 1.55 15.41
C PRO A 66 6.74 0.25 15.75
N SER A 67 6.22 -0.90 15.29
CA SER A 67 6.79 -2.24 15.50
C SER A 67 6.30 -3.18 14.38
N ASN A 68 6.41 -4.50 14.57
CA ASN A 68 5.72 -5.49 13.75
C ASN A 68 4.22 -5.17 13.61
N LEU A 69 3.65 -5.55 12.48
CA LEU A 69 2.34 -5.09 12.03
C LEU A 69 1.23 -5.51 13.00
N THR A 70 1.25 -6.73 13.51
CA THR A 70 0.25 -7.22 14.49
C THR A 70 0.26 -6.49 15.82
N SER A 71 1.30 -5.71 16.14
CA SER A 71 1.33 -4.89 17.37
C SER A 71 0.40 -3.67 17.31
N GLY A 72 -0.14 -3.35 16.12
CA GLY A 72 -1.03 -2.21 15.93
C GLY A 72 -0.37 -0.86 16.21
N ASN A 73 -1.17 0.11 16.68
CA ASN A 73 -0.79 1.51 16.84
C ASN A 73 -0.27 2.15 15.53
N TRP A 74 -0.85 1.74 14.40
CA TRP A 74 -0.49 2.32 13.11
C TRP A 74 -1.00 3.76 13.02
N LYS A 75 -0.24 4.61 12.34
CA LYS A 75 -0.80 5.86 11.81
C LYS A 75 -1.01 5.71 10.32
N ILE A 76 -2.23 5.97 9.87
CA ILE A 76 -2.62 5.80 8.46
C ILE A 76 -3.16 7.10 7.90
N GLY A 77 -2.65 7.51 6.74
CA GLY A 77 -3.18 8.62 5.95
C GLY A 77 -3.51 8.16 4.53
N LEU A 78 -4.52 8.77 3.90
CA LEU A 78 -4.94 8.42 2.55
C LEU A 78 -4.85 9.63 1.63
N VAL A 79 -4.41 9.42 0.39
CA VAL A 79 -4.57 10.41 -0.67
C VAL A 79 -5.32 9.76 -1.83
N VAL A 80 -6.41 10.38 -2.27
CA VAL A 80 -7.14 9.96 -3.49
C VAL A 80 -6.77 10.91 -4.62
N ASP A 81 -6.63 10.39 -5.84
CA ASP A 81 -6.34 11.21 -7.01
C ASP A 81 -7.35 12.36 -7.16
N SER A 82 -6.86 13.54 -7.50
CA SER A 82 -7.67 14.75 -7.62
C SER A 82 -8.67 14.70 -8.78
N ASP A 83 -8.44 13.85 -9.78
CA ASP A 83 -9.35 13.67 -10.92
C ASP A 83 -10.51 12.71 -10.58
N ALA A 84 -10.44 11.99 -9.46
CA ALA A 84 -11.54 11.16 -8.97
C ALA A 84 -12.75 12.02 -8.54
N GLY A 85 -13.95 11.62 -8.92
CA GLY A 85 -15.18 12.30 -8.50
C GLY A 85 -15.41 12.28 -6.99
N ASP A 86 -16.34 13.10 -6.50
CA ASP A 86 -16.70 13.15 -5.08
C ASP A 86 -17.28 11.85 -4.55
N GLU A 87 -18.10 11.17 -5.35
CA GLU A 87 -18.65 9.86 -4.99
C GLU A 87 -17.56 8.79 -4.91
N GLN A 88 -16.58 8.81 -5.82
CA GLN A 88 -15.46 7.87 -5.83
C GLN A 88 -14.56 8.05 -4.61
N ALA A 89 -14.18 9.29 -4.29
CA ALA A 89 -13.36 9.56 -3.12
C ALA A 89 -14.08 9.23 -1.81
N ALA A 90 -15.37 9.53 -1.70
CA ALA A 90 -16.16 9.17 -0.52
C ALA A 90 -16.29 7.64 -0.36
N ALA A 91 -16.43 6.91 -1.47
CA ALA A 91 -16.45 5.45 -1.47
C ALA A 91 -15.10 4.86 -1.07
N LEU A 92 -13.99 5.41 -1.57
CA LEU A 92 -12.63 5.01 -1.20
C LEU A 92 -12.33 5.32 0.27
N GLU A 93 -12.72 6.49 0.79
CA GLU A 93 -12.51 6.82 2.20
C GLU A 93 -13.23 5.81 3.11
N GLN A 94 -14.50 5.51 2.81
CA GLN A 94 -15.27 4.52 3.59
C GLN A 94 -14.65 3.13 3.51
N MET A 95 -14.24 2.69 2.32
CA MET A 95 -13.58 1.40 2.11
C MET A 95 -12.25 1.31 2.85
N LEU A 96 -11.32 2.23 2.59
CA LEU A 96 -9.94 2.18 3.05
C LEU A 96 -9.79 2.52 4.54
N SER A 97 -10.75 3.25 5.14
CA SER A 97 -10.84 3.42 6.60
C SER A 97 -11.48 2.22 7.32
N GLY A 98 -11.88 1.18 6.58
CA GLY A 98 -12.41 -0.08 7.12
C GLY A 98 -13.89 -0.05 7.48
N ARG A 99 -14.65 0.99 7.09
CA ARG A 99 -16.09 1.10 7.41
C ARG A 99 -16.96 0.13 6.61
N GLU A 100 -16.46 -0.34 5.48
CA GLU A 100 -17.18 -1.21 4.54
C GLU A 100 -16.93 -2.72 4.75
N GLY A 101 -16.16 -3.10 5.77
CA GLY A 101 -15.81 -4.51 6.02
C GLY A 101 -14.57 -4.97 5.24
N GLY A 102 -14.45 -6.29 5.05
CA GLY A 102 -13.37 -6.89 4.27
C GLY A 102 -11.96 -6.73 4.86
N PRO A 103 -10.92 -6.95 4.03
CA PRO A 103 -9.52 -6.81 4.43
C PRO A 103 -9.19 -5.45 5.05
N PHE A 104 -9.79 -4.35 4.57
CA PHE A 104 -9.52 -3.02 5.14
C PHE A 104 -10.12 -2.84 6.53
N ALA A 105 -11.25 -3.48 6.84
CA ALA A 105 -11.76 -3.51 8.21
C ALA A 105 -10.86 -4.32 9.15
N GLU A 106 -10.27 -5.41 8.68
CA GLU A 106 -9.28 -6.18 9.45
C GLU A 106 -8.01 -5.35 9.72
N LEU A 107 -7.50 -4.63 8.71
CA LEU A 107 -6.37 -3.72 8.88
C LEU A 107 -6.71 -2.54 9.80
N ALA A 108 -7.92 -1.98 9.70
CA ALA A 108 -8.36 -0.85 10.52
C ALA A 108 -8.36 -1.15 12.03
N GLN A 109 -8.48 -2.43 12.43
CA GLN A 109 -8.34 -2.84 13.83
C GLN A 109 -6.94 -2.57 14.41
N LEU A 110 -5.93 -2.42 13.56
CA LEU A 110 -4.53 -2.15 13.94
C LEU A 110 -4.23 -0.65 13.97
N PHE A 111 -5.18 0.21 13.56
CA PHE A 111 -4.97 1.65 13.54
C PHE A 111 -5.00 2.21 14.96
N GLY A 112 -3.96 2.93 15.35
CA GLY A 112 -3.96 3.77 16.54
C GLY A 112 -4.39 5.20 16.23
N GLU A 113 -4.12 5.67 15.02
CA GLU A 113 -4.43 7.04 14.58
C GLU A 113 -4.75 7.06 13.08
N TYR A 114 -5.88 7.66 12.73
CA TYR A 114 -6.23 7.96 11.34
C TYR A 114 -5.92 9.43 11.07
N LEU A 115 -4.96 9.69 10.19
CA LEU A 115 -4.45 11.03 9.83
C LEU A 115 -5.39 11.77 8.86
N GLY A 116 -6.43 11.09 8.36
CA GLY A 116 -7.41 11.63 7.43
C GLY A 116 -7.17 11.23 5.98
N MET A 117 -8.05 11.72 5.12
CA MET A 117 -7.92 11.64 3.67
C MET A 117 -7.69 13.04 3.09
N GLU A 118 -6.75 13.14 2.15
CA GLU A 118 -6.52 14.32 1.32
C GLU A 118 -6.72 14.00 -0.16
N ARG A 119 -6.75 15.04 -1.01
CA ARG A 119 -6.76 14.91 -2.47
C ARG A 119 -5.52 15.55 -3.07
N ALA A 120 -4.95 14.91 -4.08
CA ALA A 120 -3.82 15.40 -4.87
C ALA A 120 -3.67 14.57 -6.14
N LYS A 121 -2.90 15.02 -7.13
CA LYS A 121 -2.53 14.15 -8.25
C LYS A 121 -1.71 12.96 -7.73
N VAL A 122 -2.16 11.74 -8.02
CA VAL A 122 -1.51 10.47 -7.71
C VAL A 122 -1.23 9.78 -9.04
N GLU A 123 -0.04 9.20 -9.19
CA GLU A 123 0.31 8.45 -10.40
C GLU A 123 1.33 7.35 -10.10
N LEU A 124 1.14 6.19 -10.73
CA LEU A 124 2.22 5.24 -10.99
C LEU A 124 2.91 5.65 -12.29
N THR A 125 4.23 5.74 -12.27
CA THR A 125 5.02 6.09 -13.45
C THR A 125 5.67 4.83 -14.02
N ASP A 126 5.61 4.66 -15.34
CA ASP A 126 6.23 3.56 -16.07
C ASP A 126 7.47 4.01 -16.86
N GLY A 127 8.13 3.07 -17.54
CA GLY A 127 9.21 3.34 -18.49
C GLY A 127 10.59 2.92 -18.00
N GLU A 128 11.64 3.67 -18.37
CA GLU A 128 13.03 3.37 -18.00
C GLU A 128 13.27 3.49 -16.49
N THR A 129 12.44 4.26 -15.78
CA THR A 129 12.54 4.47 -14.34
C THR A 129 11.14 4.45 -13.76
N PRO A 130 10.55 3.26 -13.56
CA PRO A 130 9.21 3.15 -12.99
C PRO A 130 9.20 3.68 -11.56
N GLY A 131 8.02 4.01 -11.02
CA GLY A 131 7.93 4.74 -9.76
C GLY A 131 6.52 5.13 -9.38
N ALA A 132 6.44 6.01 -8.39
CA ALA A 132 5.18 6.58 -7.92
C ALA A 132 5.37 8.04 -7.54
N ARG A 133 4.33 8.84 -7.78
CA ARG A 133 4.30 10.25 -7.38
C ARG A 133 2.96 10.60 -6.75
N VAL A 134 3.04 11.41 -5.69
CA VAL A 134 1.91 12.12 -5.12
C VAL A 134 2.29 13.59 -5.05
N GLU A 135 1.53 14.43 -5.75
CA GLU A 135 1.89 15.83 -5.94
C GLU A 135 2.15 16.55 -4.61
N GLY A 136 3.30 17.23 -4.54
CA GLY A 136 3.74 18.00 -3.38
C GLY A 136 4.15 17.18 -2.15
N ARG A 137 4.07 15.84 -2.20
CA ARG A 137 4.23 14.98 -1.02
C ARG A 137 5.28 13.89 -1.20
N THR A 138 5.24 13.18 -2.33
CA THR A 138 6.07 11.99 -2.54
C THR A 138 6.53 11.90 -3.98
N GLN A 139 7.81 11.56 -4.16
CA GLN A 139 8.34 11.11 -5.44
C GLN A 139 9.32 9.98 -5.18
N VAL A 140 9.02 8.81 -5.75
CA VAL A 140 9.88 7.63 -5.64
C VAL A 140 10.05 6.95 -6.99
N THR A 141 11.25 6.42 -7.23
CA THR A 141 11.53 5.50 -8.34
C THR A 141 11.73 4.10 -7.79
N TYR A 142 11.55 3.09 -8.64
CA TYR A 142 11.64 1.67 -8.30
C TYR A 142 12.62 0.95 -9.21
N GLU A 143 13.48 0.14 -8.59
CA GLU A 143 14.40 -0.76 -9.28
C GLU A 143 14.18 -2.19 -8.74
N PRO A 144 13.66 -3.14 -9.55
CA PRO A 144 13.42 -4.49 -9.10
C PRO A 144 14.74 -5.20 -8.79
N LEU A 145 14.75 -5.96 -7.69
CA LEU A 145 15.88 -6.82 -7.36
C LEU A 145 15.89 -8.02 -8.30
N ARG A 146 16.93 -8.17 -9.13
CA ARG A 146 17.01 -9.26 -10.11
C ARG A 146 17.78 -10.46 -9.58
N GLY A 147 17.27 -11.65 -9.88
CA GLY A 147 17.96 -12.91 -9.70
C GLY A 147 19.08 -13.14 -10.73
N PRO A 148 19.89 -14.20 -10.59
CA PRO A 148 20.96 -14.54 -11.53
C PRO A 148 20.49 -14.80 -12.97
N ASP A 149 19.21 -15.13 -13.15
CA ASP A 149 18.54 -15.34 -14.44
C ASP A 149 17.98 -14.04 -15.04
N GLY A 150 18.13 -12.91 -14.34
CA GLY A 150 17.63 -11.60 -14.74
C GLY A 150 16.17 -11.34 -14.39
N ASN A 151 15.44 -12.34 -13.89
CA ASN A 151 14.04 -12.18 -13.50
C ASN A 151 13.93 -11.44 -12.16
N PRO A 152 12.83 -10.70 -11.91
CA PRO A 152 12.57 -10.10 -10.61
C PRO A 152 12.51 -11.15 -9.49
N THR A 153 13.03 -10.77 -8.33
CA THR A 153 12.92 -11.56 -7.10
C THR A 153 11.52 -11.37 -6.54
N THR A 154 10.80 -12.47 -6.28
CA THR A 154 9.42 -12.41 -5.76
C THR A 154 9.27 -13.02 -4.38
N VAL A 155 8.24 -12.54 -3.67
CA VAL A 155 7.75 -13.09 -2.40
C VAL A 155 6.32 -13.57 -2.62
N LYS A 156 5.98 -14.75 -2.10
CA LYS A 156 4.64 -15.34 -2.19
C LYS A 156 4.13 -15.74 -0.81
N ASN A 157 2.81 -15.72 -0.63
CA ASN A 157 2.14 -16.10 0.62
C ASN A 157 2.63 -15.30 1.84
N ALA A 158 2.93 -14.02 1.64
CA ALA A 158 3.31 -13.12 2.73
C ALA A 158 2.16 -13.00 3.74
N ALA A 159 2.52 -12.88 5.02
CA ALA A 159 1.55 -12.54 6.05
C ALA A 159 0.99 -11.12 5.83
N PHE A 160 1.84 -10.17 5.47
CA PHE A 160 1.39 -8.84 5.10
C PHE A 160 1.97 -8.49 3.73
N GLY A 161 1.15 -8.69 2.71
CA GLY A 161 1.40 -8.24 1.35
C GLY A 161 0.07 -7.83 0.73
N PHE A 162 0.11 -6.89 -0.21
CA PHE A 162 -1.10 -6.42 -0.89
C PHE A 162 -1.50 -7.33 -2.07
N ALA A 163 -0.65 -8.28 -2.47
CA ALA A 163 -0.91 -9.24 -3.52
C ALA A 163 -0.45 -10.66 -3.09
N PRO A 164 -1.00 -11.73 -3.71
CA PRO A 164 -0.58 -13.12 -3.41
C PRO A 164 0.89 -13.39 -3.76
N GLU A 165 1.41 -12.67 -4.74
CA GLU A 165 2.80 -12.61 -5.15
C GLU A 165 3.16 -11.16 -5.46
N PHE A 166 4.37 -10.73 -5.06
CA PHE A 166 4.89 -9.41 -5.40
C PHE A 166 6.39 -9.47 -5.62
N GLU A 167 6.89 -8.58 -6.46
CA GLU A 167 8.30 -8.34 -6.67
C GLU A 167 8.87 -7.48 -5.54
N VAL A 168 10.14 -7.67 -5.21
CA VAL A 168 10.88 -6.82 -4.27
C VAL A 168 12.00 -6.07 -4.97
N GLY A 169 12.32 -4.88 -4.47
CA GLY A 169 13.33 -4.04 -5.08
C GLY A 169 13.79 -2.88 -4.19
N ARG A 170 14.56 -1.99 -4.79
CA ARG A 170 14.96 -0.73 -4.19
C ARG A 170 14.04 0.37 -4.64
N THR A 171 13.75 1.28 -3.72
CA THR A 171 13.15 2.57 -4.09
C THR A 171 14.08 3.70 -3.75
N HIS A 172 14.03 4.78 -4.53
CA HIS A 172 14.82 5.99 -4.30
C HIS A 172 13.92 7.21 -4.33
N GLY A 173 14.24 8.22 -3.52
CA GLY A 173 13.44 9.42 -3.39
C GLY A 173 12.94 9.62 -1.96
N ARG A 174 11.88 10.42 -1.80
CA ARG A 174 11.47 10.93 -0.50
C ARG A 174 9.96 11.11 -0.42
N SER A 175 9.44 10.99 0.79
CA SER A 175 8.08 11.35 1.15
C SER A 175 8.03 12.28 2.36
N ASP A 176 7.07 13.20 2.36
CA ASP A 176 6.68 14.08 3.48
C ASP A 176 5.15 14.27 3.52
N ALA A 177 4.38 13.20 3.32
CA ALA A 177 2.93 13.23 3.47
C ALA A 177 2.55 13.10 4.96
N PHE A 178 1.57 13.89 5.43
CA PHE A 178 1.05 13.83 6.79
C PHE A 178 2.12 13.98 7.91
N GLY A 179 3.27 14.60 7.60
CA GLY A 179 4.42 14.67 8.51
C GLY A 179 5.18 13.34 8.71
N LEU A 180 4.83 12.31 7.95
CA LEU A 180 5.51 11.01 7.94
C LEU A 180 6.72 11.05 7.01
N VAL A 181 7.76 11.77 7.45
CA VAL A 181 8.99 11.95 6.68
C VAL A 181 9.79 10.64 6.57
N PHE A 182 10.13 10.23 5.35
CA PHE A 182 11.09 9.15 5.10
C PHE A 182 11.85 9.29 3.78
N GLU A 183 13.06 8.72 3.75
CA GLU A 183 13.82 8.45 2.53
C GLU A 183 13.50 7.02 2.07
N ALA A 184 13.18 6.86 0.79
CA ALA A 184 12.84 5.59 0.19
C ALA A 184 14.07 4.68 0.10
N ASN A 185 13.90 3.38 0.39
CA ASN A 185 14.98 2.41 0.30
C ASN A 185 14.52 1.01 -0.11
N TYR A 186 13.42 0.50 0.46
CA TYR A 186 12.80 -0.76 0.06
C TYR A 186 11.53 -0.48 -0.75
N GLY A 187 11.25 -1.30 -1.77
CA GLY A 187 9.96 -1.30 -2.42
C GLY A 187 9.46 -2.68 -2.79
N GLU A 188 8.16 -2.75 -3.02
CA GLU A 188 7.45 -3.92 -3.50
C GLU A 188 6.44 -3.49 -4.57
N ALA A 189 6.29 -4.32 -5.60
CA ALA A 189 5.38 -4.03 -6.70
C ALA A 189 4.66 -5.30 -7.13
N ALA A 190 3.40 -5.18 -7.53
CA ALA A 190 2.66 -6.25 -8.19
C ALA A 190 1.62 -5.67 -9.14
N ASP A 191 1.21 -6.48 -10.11
CA ASP A 191 0.21 -6.15 -11.13
C ASP A 191 -1.15 -6.84 -10.91
N ASN A 192 -1.31 -7.53 -9.78
CA ASN A 192 -2.39 -8.46 -9.54
C ASN A 192 -2.91 -8.41 -8.08
N TYR A 193 -2.96 -7.22 -7.47
CA TYR A 193 -3.65 -7.09 -6.20
C TYR A 193 -5.16 -7.26 -6.41
N GLU A 194 -5.84 -7.83 -5.40
CA GLU A 194 -7.30 -7.90 -5.36
C GLU A 194 -7.76 -7.79 -3.90
N PHE A 195 -8.69 -6.88 -3.65
CA PHE A 195 -9.38 -6.77 -2.37
C PHE A 195 -10.88 -6.84 -2.59
N SER A 196 -11.55 -7.71 -1.85
CA SER A 196 -13.01 -7.77 -1.83
C SER A 196 -13.52 -7.82 -0.39
N SER A 197 -14.65 -7.16 -0.13
CA SER A 197 -15.39 -7.33 1.12
C SER A 197 -16.04 -8.70 1.27
N GLU A 198 -16.25 -9.39 0.14
CA GLU A 198 -16.81 -10.74 0.13
C GLU A 198 -15.66 -11.72 0.29
N GLN A 199 -15.54 -12.35 1.46
CA GLN A 199 -14.54 -13.40 1.63
C GLN A 199 -14.88 -14.58 0.72
N PRO A 200 -13.94 -15.13 -0.08
CA PRO A 200 -14.14 -16.44 -0.66
C PRO A 200 -14.34 -17.44 0.49
N ALA A 201 -15.27 -18.39 0.32
CA ALA A 201 -15.69 -19.36 1.33
C ALA A 201 -14.56 -20.25 1.92
N GLU A 202 -13.33 -20.11 1.43
CA GLU A 202 -12.13 -20.85 1.85
C GLU A 202 -10.91 -19.93 2.09
N ALA A 203 -11.09 -18.66 2.42
CA ALA A 203 -9.99 -17.89 2.99
C ALA A 203 -9.56 -18.56 4.31
N PRO A 204 -8.28 -18.96 4.49
CA PRO A 204 -7.83 -19.56 5.73
C PRO A 204 -8.08 -18.57 6.86
N LYS A 205 -8.87 -18.99 7.85
CA LYS A 205 -9.23 -18.18 9.02
C LYS A 205 -7.96 -17.53 9.59
N GLY A 206 -7.91 -16.21 9.53
CA GLY A 206 -6.78 -15.42 10.00
C GLY A 206 -6.45 -15.70 11.47
N ARG A 207 -5.16 -15.95 11.69
CA ARG A 207 -4.29 -15.47 12.78
C ARG A 207 -4.94 -15.39 14.17
N GLY A 208 -4.94 -16.54 14.85
CA GLY A 208 -4.85 -16.62 16.31
C GLY A 208 -3.42 -16.79 16.79
#